data_AF-A0A2N0KTV8-F1
#
_entry.id   AF-A0A2N0KTV8-F1
#
_cell.length_a   1.000
_cell.length_b   1.000
_cell.length_c   1.000
_cell.angle_alpha   90.00
_cell.angle_beta   90.00
_cell.angle_gamma   90.00
#
_symmetry.space_group_name_H-M   'P 1'
#
loop_
_entity.id
_entity.type
_entity.pdbx_description
1 polymer ?
#
loop_
_entity_poly.entity_id
_entity_poly.type
_entity_poly.pdbx_seq_one_letter_code
_entity_poly.pdbx_strand_id
1 'polypeptide(L)'
;MFGQLLETIDDLAEFKSTLRVMYLLQEKKGFPRFLTHGELLADRTLVNALATDGQPDHGRIEVALQKAVARGTLVSALATDSGERLYMVNTEQNRLALAEMAANVEAVNEGIQPEPWQGAAQRPNVFAMYEANIGLLSPMVADELREAEELYPEEWIEDAFREAVS
;
A
#
# COMPACT_ATOMS: atom_id res chain seq x y z
N MET A 1 -6.22 1.77 9.36
CA MET A 1 -5.57 0.63 8.68
C MET A 1 -4.57 -0.13 9.56
N PHE A 2 -3.75 0.53 10.40
CA PHE A 2 -2.74 -0.20 11.21
C PHE A 2 -3.27 -0.86 12.50
N GLY A 3 -4.33 -0.36 13.14
CA GLY A 3 -4.80 -0.85 14.44
C GLY A 3 -5.15 -2.35 14.47
N GLN A 4 -6.07 -2.79 13.62
CA GLN A 4 -6.47 -4.22 13.52
C GLN A 4 -5.31 -5.12 13.05
N LEU A 5 -4.42 -4.59 12.21
CA LEU A 5 -3.24 -5.33 11.77
C LEU A 5 -2.28 -5.58 12.96
N LEU A 6 -2.11 -4.59 13.83
CA LEU A 6 -1.29 -4.72 15.04
C LEU A 6 -1.90 -5.68 16.08
N GLU A 7 -3.22 -5.80 16.15
CA GLU A 7 -3.89 -6.75 17.03
C GLU A 7 -3.74 -8.20 16.54
N THR A 8 -3.64 -8.40 15.22
CA THR A 8 -3.64 -9.74 14.64
C THR A 8 -2.24 -10.28 14.38
N ILE A 9 -1.25 -9.43 14.07
CA ILE A 9 0.14 -9.87 13.87
C ILE A 9 0.73 -10.31 15.22
N ASP A 10 1.03 -11.59 15.32
CA ASP A 10 1.61 -12.25 16.50
C ASP A 10 3.08 -12.62 16.31
N ASP A 11 3.61 -12.45 15.09
CA ASP A 11 4.98 -12.79 14.73
C ASP A 11 5.82 -11.53 14.46
N LEU A 12 6.91 -11.36 15.22
CA LEU A 12 7.78 -10.20 15.09
C LEU A 12 8.48 -10.14 13.72
N ALA A 13 8.77 -11.29 13.11
CA ALA A 13 9.40 -11.34 11.80
C ALA A 13 8.43 -10.87 10.71
N GLU A 14 7.18 -11.35 10.75
CA GLU A 14 6.09 -10.88 9.90
C GLU A 14 5.89 -9.36 10.02
N PHE A 15 5.87 -8.84 11.25
CA PHE A 15 5.68 -7.41 11.49
C PHE A 15 6.80 -6.57 10.84
N LYS A 16 8.06 -6.92 11.11
CA LYS A 16 9.24 -6.22 10.55
C LYS A 16 9.28 -6.30 9.03
N SER A 17 8.98 -7.48 8.46
CA SER A 17 8.90 -7.67 7.01
C SER A 17 7.82 -6.80 6.39
N THR A 18 6.62 -6.78 6.98
CA THR A 18 5.49 -5.98 6.51
C THR A 18 5.83 -4.49 6.46
N LEU A 19 6.38 -3.95 7.56
CA LEU A 19 6.78 -2.54 7.61
C LEU A 19 7.86 -2.22 6.57
N ARG A 20 8.86 -3.10 6.41
CA ARG A 20 9.94 -2.88 5.46
C ARG A 20 9.44 -2.93 4.01
N VAL A 21 8.56 -3.87 3.69
CA VAL A 21 7.90 -3.96 2.37
C VAL A 21 7.09 -2.69 2.09
N MET A 22 6.29 -2.21 3.04
CA MET A 22 5.52 -0.97 2.87
C MET A 22 6.42 0.23 2.60
N TYR A 23 7.50 0.39 3.36
CA TYR A 23 8.50 1.44 3.14
C TYR A 23 9.10 1.36 1.72
N LEU A 24 9.59 0.18 1.33
CA LEU A 24 10.24 -0.02 0.03
C LEU A 24 9.28 0.23 -1.15
N LEU A 25 8.00 -0.12 -1.00
CA LEU A 25 6.98 0.18 -2.02
C LEU A 25 6.65 1.67 -2.11
N GLN A 26 6.70 2.42 -1.00
CA GLN A 26 6.48 3.87 -1.01
C GLN A 26 7.60 4.63 -1.75
N GLU A 27 8.83 4.12 -1.67
CA GLU A 27 9.98 4.71 -2.38
C GLU A 27 9.92 4.51 -3.91
N LYS A 28 9.14 3.54 -4.38
CA LYS A 28 8.97 3.31 -5.83
C LYS A 28 8.03 4.35 -6.45
N LYS A 29 8.43 4.84 -7.63
CA LYS A 29 7.63 5.78 -8.44
C LYS A 29 6.85 5.04 -9.52
N GLY A 30 5.70 5.60 -9.90
CA GLY A 30 4.84 5.04 -10.95
C GLY A 30 3.89 3.95 -10.43
N PHE A 31 3.17 3.34 -11.35
CA PHE A 31 2.22 2.25 -11.10
C PHE A 31 2.33 1.20 -12.22
N PRO A 32 2.27 -0.11 -11.92
CA PRO A 32 2.13 -0.70 -10.59
C PRO A 32 3.43 -0.72 -9.77
N ARG A 33 3.32 -0.66 -8.45
CA ARG A 33 4.46 -0.73 -7.51
C ARG A 33 4.57 -2.13 -6.94
N PHE A 34 5.69 -2.79 -7.18
CA PHE A 34 5.95 -4.14 -6.68
C PHE A 34 7.40 -4.28 -6.20
N LEU A 35 7.62 -5.28 -5.35
CA LEU A 35 8.95 -5.76 -4.99
C LEU A 35 9.12 -7.17 -5.50
N THR A 36 10.30 -7.48 -6.02
CA THR A 36 10.64 -8.86 -6.36
C THR A 36 11.20 -9.60 -5.15
N HIS A 37 11.16 -10.92 -5.20
CA HIS A 37 11.75 -11.74 -4.16
C HIS A 37 13.26 -11.48 -4.00
N GLY A 38 13.98 -11.32 -5.11
CA GLY A 38 15.40 -10.97 -5.09
C GLY A 38 15.67 -9.62 -4.43
N GLU A 39 14.85 -8.60 -4.69
CA GLU A 39 14.97 -7.29 -4.04
C GLU A 39 14.83 -7.39 -2.50
N LEU A 40 13.89 -8.21 -2.02
CA LEU A 40 13.65 -8.41 -0.59
C LEU A 40 14.79 -9.17 0.09
N LEU A 41 15.33 -10.21 -0.56
CA LEU A 41 16.47 -10.96 -0.03
C LEU A 41 17.78 -10.16 -0.09
N ALA A 42 17.90 -9.20 -1.00
CA ALA A 42 19.05 -8.30 -1.10
C ALA A 42 18.94 -7.07 -0.16
N ASP A 43 17.78 -6.82 0.45
CA ASP A 43 17.59 -5.68 1.32
C ASP A 43 18.34 -5.83 2.64
N ARG A 44 19.43 -5.08 2.80
CA ARG A 44 20.32 -5.15 3.97
C ARG A 44 19.58 -4.90 5.29
N THR A 45 18.61 -3.99 5.29
CA THR A 45 17.85 -3.68 6.51
C THR A 45 16.97 -4.86 6.91
N LEU A 46 16.25 -5.47 5.98
CA LEU A 46 15.41 -6.64 6.21
C LEU A 46 16.24 -7.84 6.67
N VAL A 47 17.34 -8.13 5.95
CA VAL A 47 18.27 -9.22 6.28
C VAL A 47 18.83 -9.06 7.69
N ASN A 48 19.29 -7.87 8.05
CA ASN A 48 19.83 -7.61 9.39
C ASN A 48 18.74 -7.67 10.47
N ALA A 49 17.52 -7.19 10.17
CA ALA A 49 16.42 -7.15 11.13
C ALA A 49 15.88 -8.55 11.50
N LEU A 50 16.14 -9.54 10.64
CA LEU A 50 15.69 -10.93 10.72
C LEU A 50 16.83 -11.93 10.87
N ALA A 51 18.05 -11.46 11.11
CA ALA A 51 19.20 -12.32 11.34
C ALA A 51 18.96 -13.27 12.53
N THR A 52 19.49 -14.49 12.40
CA THR A 52 19.49 -15.51 13.46
C THR A 52 20.93 -15.70 13.90
N ASP A 53 21.19 -15.55 15.20
CA ASP A 53 22.54 -15.57 15.79
C ASP A 53 23.55 -14.64 15.08
N GLY A 54 23.07 -13.49 14.59
CA GLY A 54 23.87 -12.50 13.89
C GLY A 54 24.22 -12.86 12.43
N GLN A 55 23.65 -13.93 11.88
CA GLN A 55 23.83 -14.34 10.49
C GLN A 55 22.57 -14.11 9.65
N PRO A 56 22.70 -13.82 8.33
CA PRO A 56 21.58 -13.75 7.41
C PRO A 56 20.73 -15.03 7.44
N ASP A 57 19.41 -14.88 7.58
CA ASP A 57 18.45 -15.97 7.60
C ASP A 57 17.34 -15.70 6.58
N HIS A 58 17.61 -16.08 5.32
CA HIS A 58 16.66 -15.88 4.22
C HIS A 58 15.40 -16.74 4.37
N GLY A 59 15.50 -17.92 4.98
CA GLY A 59 14.34 -18.77 5.24
C GLY A 59 13.35 -18.11 6.21
N ARG A 60 13.86 -17.40 7.22
CA ARG A 60 13.01 -16.60 8.12
C ARG A 60 12.34 -15.42 7.42
N ILE A 61 13.00 -14.79 6.45
CA ILE A 61 12.41 -13.75 5.61
C ILE A 61 11.27 -14.35 4.76
N GLU A 62 11.51 -15.47 4.10
CA GLU A 62 10.53 -16.17 3.27
C GLU A 62 9.27 -16.53 4.07
N VAL A 63 9.44 -17.14 5.25
CA VAL A 63 8.31 -17.50 6.14
C VAL A 63 7.54 -16.25 6.57
N ALA A 64 8.23 -15.16 6.92
CA ALA A 64 7.58 -13.91 7.31
C ALA A 64 6.76 -13.29 6.16
N LEU A 65 7.26 -13.34 4.93
CA LEU A 65 6.54 -12.87 3.75
C LEU A 65 5.32 -13.75 3.45
N GLN A 66 5.45 -15.08 3.57
CA GLN A 66 4.33 -16.00 3.41
C GLN A 66 3.22 -15.76 4.43
N LYS A 67 3.58 -15.49 5.70
CA LYS A 67 2.60 -15.11 6.73
C LYS A 67 1.85 -13.83 6.35
N ALA A 68 2.57 -12.81 5.89
CA ALA A 68 1.96 -11.54 5.47
C ALA A 68 1.03 -11.69 4.25
N VAL A 69 1.34 -12.62 3.33
CA VAL A 69 0.45 -12.99 2.20
C VAL A 69 -0.75 -13.79 2.69
N ALA A 70 -0.56 -14.79 3.54
CA ALA A 70 -1.63 -15.62 4.08
C ALA A 70 -2.63 -14.81 4.93
N ARG A 71 -2.14 -13.76 5.62
CA ARG A 71 -2.97 -12.80 6.36
C ARG A 71 -3.75 -11.85 5.44
N GLY A 72 -3.33 -11.71 4.19
CA GLY A 72 -3.92 -10.78 3.23
C GLY A 72 -3.42 -9.34 3.39
N THR A 73 -2.30 -9.10 4.07
CA THR A 73 -1.65 -7.77 4.08
C THR A 73 -0.92 -7.52 2.76
N LEU A 74 -0.28 -8.57 2.24
CA LEU A 74 0.39 -8.59 0.95
C LEU A 74 -0.34 -9.52 0.00
N VAL A 75 -0.14 -9.30 -1.30
CA VAL A 75 -0.50 -10.24 -2.36
C VAL A 75 0.76 -10.58 -3.15
N SER A 76 0.88 -11.83 -3.59
CA SER A 76 2.04 -12.28 -4.36
C SER A 76 1.65 -13.16 -5.53
N ALA A 77 2.49 -13.15 -6.57
CA ALA A 77 2.30 -13.97 -7.76
C ALA A 77 3.63 -14.17 -8.49
N LEU A 78 3.70 -15.20 -9.34
CA LEU A 78 4.86 -15.41 -10.21
C LEU A 78 4.69 -14.61 -11.50
N ALA A 79 5.64 -13.74 -11.80
CA ALA A 79 5.67 -12.97 -13.04
C ALA A 79 5.73 -13.88 -14.27
N THR A 80 4.95 -13.58 -15.30
CA THR A 80 4.84 -14.42 -16.50
C THR A 80 6.13 -14.44 -17.33
N ASP A 81 6.89 -13.35 -17.32
CA ASP A 81 8.07 -13.16 -18.15
C ASP A 81 9.35 -13.77 -17.56
N SER A 82 9.55 -13.57 -16.26
CA SER A 82 10.77 -13.90 -15.53
C SER A 82 10.61 -15.11 -14.62
N GLY A 83 9.38 -15.49 -14.28
CA GLY A 83 9.10 -16.48 -13.24
C GLY A 83 9.48 -16.01 -11.83
N GLU A 84 9.85 -14.75 -11.64
CA GLU A 84 10.19 -14.21 -10.33
C GLU A 84 8.92 -13.89 -9.53
N ARG A 85 8.96 -14.17 -8.21
CA ARG A 85 7.84 -13.85 -7.33
C ARG A 85 7.80 -12.36 -7.03
N LEU A 86 6.64 -11.76 -7.29
CA LEU A 86 6.34 -10.35 -7.04
C LEU A 86 5.50 -10.22 -5.77
N TYR A 87 5.70 -9.12 -5.04
CA TYR A 87 4.96 -8.77 -3.83
C TYR A 87 4.40 -7.34 -3.96
N MET A 88 3.13 -7.18 -3.61
CA MET A 88 2.43 -5.89 -3.54
C MET A 88 1.62 -5.80 -2.25
N VAL A 89 1.22 -4.59 -1.85
CA VAL A 89 0.17 -4.44 -0.82
C VAL A 89 -1.13 -4.98 -1.38
N ASN A 90 -1.89 -5.71 -0.56
CA ASN A 90 -3.17 -6.29 -0.97
C ASN A 90 -4.28 -5.23 -1.07
N THR A 91 -4.28 -4.47 -2.15
CA THR A 91 -5.38 -3.59 -2.56
C THR A 91 -6.04 -4.15 -3.81
N GLU A 92 -7.30 -3.78 -4.07
CA GLU A 92 -8.00 -4.22 -5.28
C GLU A 92 -7.25 -3.82 -6.56
N GLN A 93 -6.79 -2.57 -6.63
CA GLN A 93 -6.02 -2.06 -7.76
C GLN A 93 -4.72 -2.86 -7.99
N ASN A 94 -4.00 -3.21 -6.91
CA ASN A 94 -2.78 -4.01 -7.02
C ASN A 94 -3.08 -5.46 -7.39
N ARG A 95 -4.18 -6.05 -6.91
CA ARG A 95 -4.59 -7.40 -7.33
C ARG A 95 -4.89 -7.47 -8.83
N LEU A 96 -5.57 -6.45 -9.37
CA LEU A 96 -5.85 -6.36 -10.81
C LEU A 96 -4.54 -6.23 -11.62
N ALA A 97 -3.66 -5.30 -11.24
CA ALA A 97 -2.38 -5.13 -11.91
C ALA A 97 -1.50 -6.39 -11.81
N LEU A 98 -1.48 -7.05 -10.65
CA LEU A 98 -0.72 -8.29 -10.47
C LEU A 98 -1.28 -9.43 -11.34
N ALA A 99 -2.60 -9.51 -11.52
CA ALA A 99 -3.24 -10.49 -12.40
C ALA A 99 -2.87 -10.29 -13.88
N GLU A 100 -2.66 -9.04 -14.32
CA GLU A 100 -2.16 -8.74 -15.67
C GLU A 100 -0.69 -9.15 -15.85
N MET A 101 0.09 -9.10 -14.77
CA MET A 101 1.53 -9.39 -14.79
C MET A 101 1.89 -10.86 -14.56
N ALA A 102 0.97 -11.67 -14.02
CA ALA A 102 1.29 -12.99 -13.48
C ALA A 102 0.54 -14.15 -14.12
N ALA A 103 1.20 -15.30 -14.15
CA ALA A 103 0.62 -16.55 -14.67
C ALA A 103 -0.28 -17.25 -13.64
N ASN A 104 0.01 -17.07 -12.34
CA ASN A 104 -0.75 -17.63 -11.21
C ASN A 104 -0.75 -16.62 -10.06
N VAL A 105 -1.92 -16.15 -9.65
CA VAL A 105 -2.08 -15.23 -8.51
C VAL A 105 -2.34 -16.03 -7.24
N GLU A 106 -1.44 -15.94 -6.27
CA GLU A 106 -1.63 -16.50 -4.95
C GLU A 106 -2.27 -15.42 -4.06
N ALA A 107 -3.60 -15.31 -4.14
CA ALA A 107 -4.40 -14.57 -3.18
C ALA A 107 -5.00 -15.58 -2.17
N VAL A 108 -4.90 -15.31 -0.86
CA VAL A 108 -5.48 -16.19 0.17
C VAL A 108 -6.48 -15.44 1.06
N ASN A 109 -7.63 -16.09 1.22
CA ASN A 109 -8.82 -15.82 2.04
C ASN A 109 -9.62 -14.54 1.75
N GLU A 110 -10.66 -14.71 0.93
CA GLU A 110 -11.87 -13.85 0.86
C GLU A 110 -12.61 -13.66 2.21
N GLY A 111 -12.15 -14.33 3.27
CA GLY A 111 -12.76 -14.35 4.61
C GLY A 111 -12.32 -13.22 5.55
N ILE A 112 -11.36 -12.38 5.15
CA ILE A 112 -11.10 -11.10 5.84
C ILE A 112 -11.43 -10.00 4.86
N GLN A 113 -12.73 -9.77 4.66
CA GLN A 113 -13.18 -8.44 4.29
C GLN A 113 -12.68 -7.54 5.43
N PRO A 114 -11.82 -6.54 5.19
CA PRO A 114 -11.71 -5.48 6.17
C PRO A 114 -13.12 -4.91 6.30
N GLU A 115 -13.79 -5.21 7.43
CA GLU A 115 -14.99 -4.48 7.84
C GLU A 115 -14.68 -3.00 7.60
N PRO A 116 -15.49 -2.29 6.79
CA PRO A 116 -15.20 -0.91 6.42
C PRO A 116 -15.16 -0.09 7.70
N TRP A 117 -13.96 0.14 8.20
CA TRP A 117 -13.72 1.05 9.32
C TRP A 117 -14.29 2.41 8.87
N GLN A 118 -15.22 2.97 9.64
CA GLN A 118 -15.71 4.35 9.48
C GLN A 118 -14.64 5.38 9.92
N GLY A 119 -13.37 5.11 9.59
CA GLY A 119 -12.21 5.89 10.01
C GLY A 119 -11.49 6.37 8.76
N ALA A 120 -11.87 7.57 8.34
CA ALA A 120 -11.47 8.23 7.12
C ALA A 120 -11.74 7.36 5.88
N ALA A 121 -12.89 7.59 5.24
CA ALA A 121 -12.88 7.66 3.77
C ALA A 121 -11.57 8.34 3.37
N GLN A 122 -10.87 7.85 2.34
CA GLN A 122 -9.86 8.68 1.69
C GLN A 122 -10.58 9.96 1.30
N ARG A 123 -10.52 10.98 2.16
CA ARG A 123 -11.17 12.26 1.96
C ARG A 123 -10.52 12.78 0.68
N PRO A 124 -11.30 12.97 -0.38
CA PRO A 124 -10.71 13.28 -1.67
C PRO A 124 -9.80 14.49 -1.49
N ASN A 125 -8.54 14.34 -1.90
CA ASN A 125 -7.58 15.45 -1.97
C ASN A 125 -8.30 16.67 -2.59
N VAL A 126 -8.06 17.89 -2.11
CA VAL A 126 -8.75 19.11 -2.58
C VAL A 126 -8.76 19.24 -4.11
N PHE A 127 -7.71 18.77 -4.79
CA PHE A 127 -7.62 18.72 -6.25
C PHE A 127 -8.62 17.74 -6.86
N ALA A 128 -8.79 16.57 -6.25
CA ALA A 128 -9.78 15.58 -6.66
C ALA A 128 -11.22 16.06 -6.39
N MET A 129 -11.45 16.81 -5.31
CA MET A 129 -12.76 17.44 -5.05
C MET A 129 -13.10 18.47 -6.12
N TYR A 130 -12.13 19.28 -6.56
CA TYR A 130 -12.33 20.25 -7.62
C TYR A 130 -12.63 19.58 -8.97
N GLU A 131 -11.82 18.61 -9.38
CA GLU A 131 -12.00 17.94 -10.68
C GLU A 131 -13.29 17.14 -10.78
N ALA A 132 -13.71 16.51 -9.68
CA ALA A 132 -14.94 15.74 -9.63
C ALA A 132 -16.22 16.59 -9.74
N ASN A 133 -16.18 17.85 -9.30
CA ASN A 133 -17.38 18.68 -9.20
C ASN A 133 -17.41 19.91 -10.13
N ILE A 134 -16.25 20.45 -10.52
CA ILE A 134 -16.15 21.70 -11.30
C ILE A 134 -15.56 21.46 -12.70
N GLY A 135 -14.57 20.56 -12.83
CA GLY A 135 -13.95 20.19 -14.11
C GLY A 135 -12.43 20.36 -14.13
N LEU A 136 -11.84 20.54 -15.32
CA LEU A 136 -10.39 20.53 -15.52
C LEU A 136 -9.65 21.55 -14.65
N LEU A 137 -8.66 21.08 -13.89
CA LEU A 137 -7.86 21.91 -13.00
C LEU A 137 -6.85 22.76 -13.79
N SER A 138 -7.04 24.08 -13.77
CA SER A 138 -6.08 25.05 -14.30
C SER A 138 -4.89 25.22 -13.35
N PRO A 139 -3.66 25.46 -13.84
CA PRO A 139 -2.49 25.72 -12.99
C PRO A 139 -2.69 26.84 -11.98
N MET A 140 -3.41 27.91 -12.35
CA MET A 140 -3.69 29.04 -11.46
C MET A 140 -4.59 28.62 -10.29
N VAL A 141 -5.59 27.77 -10.56
CA VAL A 141 -6.50 27.23 -9.54
C VAL A 141 -5.75 26.22 -8.65
N ALA A 142 -4.82 25.46 -9.23
CA ALA A 142 -4.01 24.52 -8.47
C ALA A 142 -3.12 25.22 -7.41
N ASP A 143 -2.65 26.42 -7.71
CA ASP A 143 -1.89 27.23 -6.76
C ASP A 143 -2.80 27.81 -5.67
N GLU A 144 -4.00 28.29 -6.02
CA GLU A 144 -4.99 28.78 -5.04
C GLU A 144 -5.47 27.69 -4.08
N LEU A 145 -5.71 26.46 -4.56
CA LEU A 145 -6.11 25.34 -3.71
C LEU A 145 -4.98 24.91 -2.76
N ARG A 146 -3.72 25.05 -3.17
CA ARG A 146 -2.56 24.77 -2.31
C ARG A 146 -2.44 25.80 -1.20
N GLU A 147 -2.65 27.08 -1.52
CA GLU A 147 -2.70 28.15 -0.51
C GLU A 147 -3.87 27.94 0.46
N ALA A 148 -5.03 27.47 -0.02
CA ALA A 148 -6.18 27.18 0.82
C ALA A 148 -5.92 26.03 1.82
N GLU A 149 -5.24 24.96 1.39
CA GLU A 149 -4.80 23.87 2.28
C GLU A 149 -3.85 24.34 3.40
N GLU A 150 -3.04 25.38 3.14
CA GLU A 150 -2.12 25.94 4.15
C GLU A 150 -2.82 26.91 5.10
N LEU A 151 -3.84 27.62 4.63
CA LEU A 151 -4.50 28.71 5.35
C LEU A 151 -5.73 28.28 6.17
N TYR A 152 -6.41 27.21 5.76
CA TYR A 152 -7.71 26.83 6.33
C TYR A 152 -7.74 25.38 6.81
N PRO A 153 -8.49 25.08 7.90
CA PRO A 153 -8.77 23.71 8.30
C PRO A 153 -9.47 22.94 7.18
N GLU A 154 -9.04 21.69 6.96
CA GLU A 154 -9.54 20.81 5.90
C GLU A 154 -11.08 20.66 5.90
N GLU A 155 -11.70 20.59 7.08
CA GLU A 155 -13.16 20.46 7.23
C GLU A 155 -13.93 21.66 6.64
N TRP A 156 -13.35 22.86 6.66
CA TRP A 156 -13.96 24.06 6.08
C TRP A 156 -13.86 24.07 4.56
N ILE A 157 -12.80 23.49 4.01
CA ILE A 157 -12.59 23.37 2.57
C ILE A 157 -13.62 22.37 2.01
N GLU A 158 -13.80 21.22 2.66
CA GLU A 158 -14.81 20.23 2.25
C GLU A 158 -16.23 20.80 2.25
N ASP A 159 -16.60 21.53 3.31
CA ASP A 159 -17.92 22.14 3.42
C ASP A 159 -18.13 23.25 2.38
N ALA A 160 -17.10 24.04 2.08
CA ALA A 160 -17.16 25.05 1.02
C ALA A 160 -17.36 24.43 -0.38
N PHE A 161 -16.68 23.32 -0.67
CA PHE A 161 -16.90 22.58 -1.92
C PHE A 161 -18.29 21.97 -1.99
N ARG A 162 -18.81 21.44 -0.88
CA ARG A 162 -20.17 20.88 -0.84
C ARG A 162 -21.24 21.94 -1.09
N GLU A 163 -21.06 23.13 -0.54
CA GLU A 163 -21.97 24.27 -0.73
C GLU A 163 -21.94 24.80 -2.17
N ALA A 164 -20.76 24.82 -2.81
CA ALA A 164 -20.58 25.35 -4.17
C ALA A 164 -21.19 24.49 -5.29
N VAL A 165 -21.50 23.22 -4.99
CA VAL A 165 -21.98 22.21 -5.95
C VAL A 165 -23.48 21.93 -5.76
N SER A 166 -24.09 22.47 -4.70
CA SER A 166 -25.54 22.44 -4.46
C SER A 166 -26.27 23.59 -5.14
#